data_AF-A0A090QQ72-F1
#
_entry.id   AF-A0A090QQ72-F1
#
_cell.length_a   1.000
_cell.length_b   1.000
_cell.length_c   1.000
_cell.angle_alpha   90.00
_cell.angle_beta   90.00
_cell.angle_gamma   90.00
#
_symmetry.space_group_name_H-M   'P 1'
#
loop_
_entity.id
_entity.type
_entity.pdbx_description
1 polymer ?
#
loop_
_entity_poly.entity_id
_entity_poly.type
_entity_poly.pdbx_seq_one_letter_code
_entity_poly.pdbx_strand_id
1 'polypeptide(L)' 'MAVDDHTLKVELEKPLPYFVAMTVHTSMKPVNQKVVEKYGDKWTSPDTYVGNGAFQLDKWVVNERIVLKPNTLLG' A
#
# COMPACT_ATOMS: atom_id res chain seq x y z
N MET A 1 -3.07 -15.92 5.77
CA MET A 1 -3.89 -15.59 6.95
C MET A 1 -3.00 -14.89 7.97
N ALA A 2 -3.50 -13.87 8.66
CA ALA A 2 -2.79 -13.30 9.81
C ALA A 2 -2.88 -14.29 10.97
N VAL A 3 -1.73 -14.67 11.53
CA VAL A 3 -1.66 -15.52 12.73
C VAL A 3 -1.79 -14.66 13.99
N ASP A 4 -1.21 -13.46 13.94
CA ASP A 4 -1.31 -12.38 14.92
C ASP A 4 -1.02 -11.03 14.22
N ASP A 5 -0.93 -9.94 14.98
CA ASP A 5 -0.76 -8.57 14.47
C ASP A 5 0.55 -8.35 13.67
N HIS A 6 1.54 -9.23 13.83
CA HIS A 6 2.86 -9.10 13.20
C HIS A 6 3.31 -10.35 12.43
N THR A 7 2.51 -11.42 12.42
CA THR A 7 2.82 -12.67 11.75
C THR A 7 1.85 -12.96 10.61
N LEU A 8 2.34 -12.88 9.37
CA LEU A 8 1.60 -13.27 8.17
C LEU A 8 2.05 -14.66 7.68
N LYS A 9 1.13 -15.63 7.65
CA LYS A 9 1.37 -16.95 7.03
C LYS A 9 0.80 -16.99 5.61
N VAL A 10 1.64 -17.37 4.65
CA VAL A 10 1.26 -17.61 3.25
C VAL A 10 1.47 -19.09 2.93
N GLU A 11 0.44 -19.73 2.38
CA GLU A 11 0.47 -21.11 1.90
C GLU A 11 0.35 -21.08 0.38
N LEU A 12 1.21 -21.85 -0.30
CA LEU A 12 1.31 -21.85 -1.76
C LEU A 12 0.81 -23.19 -2.29
N GLU A 13 0.03 -23.17 -3.37
CA GLU A 13 -0.48 -24.39 -4.02
C GLU A 13 0.64 -25.30 -4.56
N LYS A 14 1.79 -24.71 -4.89
CA LYS A 14 2.99 -25.40 -5.39
C LYS A 14 4.26 -24.68 -4.94
N PRO A 15 5.42 -25.38 -4.89
CA PRO A 15 6.69 -24.74 -4.57
C PRO A 15 7.03 -23.60 -5.54
N LEU A 16 7.26 -22.40 -5.00
CA LEU A 16 7.67 -21.20 -5.74
C LEU A 16 8.89 -20.56 -5.06
N PRO A 17 10.13 -20.96 -5.41
CA PRO A 17 11.35 -20.47 -4.75
C PRO A 17 11.54 -18.95 -4.81
N TYR A 18 10.97 -18.30 -5.81
CA TYR A 18 11.04 -16.84 -6.02
C TYR A 18 9.85 -16.08 -5.43
N PHE A 19 8.99 -16.71 -4.61
CA PHE A 19 7.84 -16.06 -3.99
C PHE A 19 8.22 -14.78 -3.24
N VAL A 20 9.31 -14.81 -2.46
CA VAL A 20 9.81 -13.64 -1.73
C VAL A 20 10.18 -12.49 -2.67
N ALA A 21 10.78 -12.79 -3.82
CA ALA A 21 11.09 -11.77 -4.80
C ALA A 21 9.84 -11.17 -5.45
N MET A 22 8.73 -11.91 -5.52
CA MET A 22 7.47 -11.40 -6.06
C MET A 22 6.76 -10.42 -5.13
N THR A 23 6.99 -10.48 -3.81
CA THR A 23 6.30 -9.61 -2.84
C THR A 23 6.66 -8.13 -2.99
N VAL A 24 7.71 -7.80 -3.74
CA VAL A 24 8.09 -6.41 -4.07
C VAL A 24 7.14 -5.76 -5.09
N HIS A 25 6.36 -6.57 -5.82
CA HIS A 25 5.45 -6.08 -6.86
C HIS A 25 4.35 -5.20 -6.25
N THR A 26 3.92 -4.18 -7.00
CA THR A 26 2.97 -3.17 -6.49
C THR A 26 1.62 -3.75 -6.07
N SER A 27 1.18 -4.83 -6.70
CA SER A 27 -0.06 -5.53 -6.33
C SER A 27 -0.01 -6.21 -4.96
N MET A 28 1.19 -6.45 -4.41
CA MET A 28 1.39 -7.10 -3.13
C MET A 28 1.60 -6.10 -1.99
N LYS A 29 1.62 -4.80 -2.30
CA LYS A 29 1.76 -3.75 -1.28
C LYS A 29 0.50 -3.69 -0.41
N PRO A 30 0.64 -3.57 0.92
CA PRO A 30 -0.51 -3.43 1.80
C PRO A 30 -1.21 -2.08 1.55
N VAL A 31 -2.53 -2.08 1.77
CA VAL A 31 -3.36 -0.87 1.76
C VAL A 31 -4.04 -0.69 3.12
N ASN A 32 -4.37 0.55 3.47
CA ASN A 32 -5.08 0.83 4.71
C ASN A 32 -6.57 0.44 4.58
N GLN A 33 -6.95 -0.71 5.13
CA GLN A 33 -8.30 -1.26 5.04
C GLN A 33 -9.38 -0.25 5.49
N LYS A 34 -9.18 0.43 6.63
CA LYS A 34 -10.17 1.39 7.17
C LYS A 34 -10.41 2.57 6.22
N VAL A 35 -9.38 3.02 5.52
CA VAL A 35 -9.48 4.12 4.55
C VAL A 35 -10.19 3.66 3.28
N VAL A 36 -9.85 2.46 2.78
CA VAL A 36 -10.52 1.87 1.61
C VAL A 36 -12.01 1.68 1.88
N GLU A 37 -12.37 1.10 3.02
CA GLU A 37 -13.77 0.89 3.42
C GLU A 37 -14.55 2.20 3.59
N LYS A 38 -13.89 3.24 4.12
CA LYS A 38 -14.53 4.54 4.35
C LYS A 38 -14.77 5.35 3.07
N TYR A 39 -13.82 5.32 2.12
CA TYR A 39 -13.83 6.21 0.96
C TYR A 39 -14.09 5.51 -0.38
N GLY A 40 -14.16 4.16 -0.40
CA GLY A 40 -14.36 3.37 -1.60
C GLY A 40 -13.33 3.72 -2.67
N ASP A 41 -13.75 3.83 -3.93
CA ASP A 41 -12.88 4.15 -5.08
C ASP A 41 -12.10 5.46 -4.92
N LYS A 42 -12.56 6.38 -4.07
CA LYS A 42 -11.90 7.67 -3.83
C LYS A 42 -10.76 7.60 -2.82
N TRP A 43 -10.44 6.43 -2.25
CA TRP A 43 -9.37 6.27 -1.26
C TRP A 43 -7.98 6.67 -1.77
N THR A 44 -7.79 6.73 -3.08
CA THR A 44 -6.53 7.13 -3.75
C THR A 44 -6.41 8.62 -4.01
N SER A 45 -7.39 9.42 -3.60
CA SER A 45 -7.35 10.88 -3.78
C SER A 45 -6.35 11.52 -2.82
N PRO A 46 -5.75 12.68 -3.15
CA PRO A 46 -4.80 13.36 -2.28
C PRO A 46 -5.29 13.58 -0.84
N ASP A 47 -6.58 13.90 -0.66
CA ASP A 47 -7.14 14.20 0.66
C ASP A 47 -7.42 12.95 1.53
N THR A 48 -7.43 11.76 0.92
CA THR A 48 -7.88 10.52 1.56
C THR A 48 -6.79 9.44 1.58
N TYR A 49 -5.77 9.55 0.74
CA TYR A 49 -4.74 8.52 0.59
C TYR A 49 -3.88 8.37 1.84
N VAL A 50 -3.81 7.12 2.33
CA VAL A 50 -2.93 6.73 3.44
C VAL A 50 -2.06 5.57 2.98
N GLY A 51 -0.75 5.81 2.90
CA GLY A 51 0.26 4.83 2.53
C GLY A 51 1.33 4.66 3.62
N ASN A 52 2.10 3.59 3.52
CA ASN A 52 3.19 3.23 4.43
C ASN A 52 4.59 3.36 3.81
N GLY A 53 4.70 4.05 2.66
CA GLY A 53 5.97 4.29 1.98
C GLY A 53 6.70 5.55 2.47
N ALA A 54 7.91 5.76 1.95
CA ALA A 54 8.77 6.91 2.29
C ALA A 54 8.16 8.29 1.94
N PHE A 55 7.16 8.33 1.06
CA PHE A 55 6.49 9.55 0.63
C PHE A 55 4.97 9.44 0.79
N GLN A 56 4.33 10.59 0.96
CA GLN A 56 2.88 10.76 0.98
C GLN A 56 2.41 11.54 -0.25
N LEU A 57 1.20 11.26 -0.72
CA LEU A 57 0.56 11.99 -1.81
C LEU A 57 0.15 13.38 -1.34
N ASP A 58 0.69 14.42 -1.98
CA ASP A 58 0.40 15.82 -1.62
C ASP A 58 -0.59 16.45 -2.60
N LYS A 59 -0.39 16.26 -3.91
CA LYS A 59 -1.29 16.76 -4.94
C LYS A 59 -1.34 15.84 -6.14
N TRP A 60 -2.51 15.74 -6.75
CA TRP A 60 -2.70 15.09 -8.05
C TRP A 60 -3.56 15.96 -8.95
N VAL A 61 -2.98 16.44 -10.05
CA VAL A 61 -3.71 17.08 -11.15
C VAL A 61 -3.74 16.09 -12.31
N VAL A 62 -4.94 15.57 -12.60
CA VAL A 62 -5.14 14.54 -13.62
C VAL A 62 -4.61 15.03 -14.97
N ASN A 63 -3.87 14.16 -15.67
CA ASN A 63 -3.19 14.45 -16.94
C ASN A 63 -2.09 15.52 -16.90
N GLU A 64 -1.70 16.01 -15.72
CA GLU A 64 -0.64 17.01 -15.59
C GLU A 64 0.49 16.54 -14.67
N ARG A 65 0.22 16.36 -13.37
CA ARG A 65 1.29 16.07 -12.40
C ARG A 65 0.81 15.40 -11.11
N ILE A 66 1.72 14.65 -10.49
CA ILE A 66 1.59 14.10 -9.14
C ILE A 66 2.73 14.67 -8.30
N VAL A 67 2.41 15.22 -7.12
CA VAL A 67 3.36 15.80 -6.17
C VAL A 67 3.35 14.93 -4.91
N LEU A 68 4.54 14.57 -4.45
CA LEU A 68 4.76 13.78 -3.24
C LEU A 68 5.62 14.57 -2.25
N LYS A 69 5.39 14.35 -0.95
CA LYS A 69 6.23 14.90 0.13
C LYS A 69 6.76 13.79 1.04
N PRO A 70 7.89 13.98 1.73
CA PRO A 70 8.40 12.99 2.68
C PRO A 70 7.34 12.59 3.71
N ASN A 71 7.28 11.29 4.03
CA ASN A 71 6.39 10.77 5.06
C ASN A 71 7.03 10.94 6.45
N THR A 72 6.50 11.87 7.24
CA THR A 72 7.05 12.22 8.58
C THR A 72 6.75 11.18 9.67
N LEU A 73 5.97 10.14 9.37
CA LEU A 73 5.67 9.05 10.32
C LEU A 73 6.73 7.94 10.33
N LEU A 74 7.75 8.06 9.47
CA LEU A 74 8.84 7.09 9.33
C LEU A 74 10.19 7.59 9.88
N GLY A 75 10.20 8.75 10.56
CA GLY A 75 11.35 9.29 11.30
C GLY A 75 11.00 9.47 12.77
#